data_AF-B8BTJ0-F1
#
_entry.id   AF-B8BTJ0-F1
#
_cell.length_a   1.000
_cell.length_b   1.000
_cell.length_c   1.000
_cell.angle_alpha   90.00
_cell.angle_beta   90.00
_cell.angle_gamma   90.00
#
_symmetry.space_group_name_H-M   'P 1'
#
loop_
_entity.id
_entity.type
_entity.pdbx_description
1 polymer ?
#
loop_
_entity_poly.entity_id
_entity_poly.type
_entity_poly.pdbx_seq_one_letter_code
_entity_poly.pdbx_strand_id
1 'polypeptide(L)'
;MQNTSSRKQSKRKQESSSSDDESNSDERRQSIDARLKDHRSLVNKLFENDNKDKQRISSSSSVTAAGQITTISKSIERQSRALMSMSLVPIEAGAVNINEQNEKIGNSCFYLSLAASYLSGAGAFANDPTAVYYKHSLGQVNGGKKKESSTMSIMSSQTVEMAIATLPKEEKKLTMSLALQLKRAIEAAVVLVHPDWASSGMVGEEVQAFSDFLVYALDSDSVLGHWAIAVFDEASGFVDVYRGRHYGKIYPPTNIKSRRPGSGRSVGGKADSQTKAYRYKNCDDATKRAHTLTLRYIPGHYQPLLLELTKLASERKSGRGRGFGRPMLEDILATLEVNKVLHVVTDGRG
;
A
#
# COMPACT_ATOMS: atom_id res chain seq x y z
N MET A 1 -60.03 26.66 -49.80
CA MET A 1 -59.28 27.17 -48.64
C MET A 1 -57.89 26.53 -48.65
N GLN A 2 -56.89 27.26 -49.12
CA GLN A 2 -55.48 26.85 -49.15
C GLN A 2 -54.81 27.39 -47.88
N ASN A 3 -54.16 26.54 -47.10
CA ASN A 3 -53.40 26.95 -45.91
C ASN A 3 -51.92 26.63 -46.15
N THR A 4 -51.12 27.67 -46.36
CA THR A 4 -49.69 27.62 -46.64
C THR A 4 -48.89 27.49 -45.35
N SER A 5 -48.06 26.44 -45.29
CA SER A 5 -47.17 26.14 -44.17
C SER A 5 -45.81 26.84 -44.38
N SER A 6 -45.39 27.66 -43.42
CA SER A 6 -44.09 28.34 -43.43
C SER A 6 -43.31 27.99 -42.17
N ARG A 7 -42.45 26.96 -42.23
CA ARG A 7 -41.64 26.49 -41.10
C ARG A 7 -40.17 26.90 -41.29
N LYS A 8 -39.74 27.93 -40.56
CA LYS A 8 -38.35 28.39 -40.47
C LYS A 8 -37.47 27.29 -39.88
N GLN A 9 -36.43 26.88 -40.61
CA GLN A 9 -35.35 26.02 -40.12
C GLN A 9 -34.23 26.88 -39.52
N SER A 10 -33.98 26.76 -38.21
CA SER A 10 -32.73 27.25 -37.60
C SER A 10 -31.72 26.11 -37.56
N LYS A 11 -30.67 26.20 -38.38
CA LYS A 11 -29.47 25.36 -38.30
C LYS A 11 -28.69 25.73 -37.04
N ARG A 12 -28.68 24.86 -36.04
CA ARG A 12 -27.77 24.93 -34.88
C ARG A 12 -26.64 23.92 -35.15
N LYS A 13 -25.42 24.42 -35.34
CA LYS A 13 -24.18 23.61 -35.37
C LYS A 13 -24.04 22.94 -34.00
N GLN A 14 -23.99 21.61 -33.98
CA GLN A 14 -23.55 20.81 -32.84
C GLN A 14 -22.06 20.56 -33.02
N GLU A 15 -21.26 21.21 -32.19
CA GLU A 15 -19.84 20.89 -31.99
C GLU A 15 -19.75 19.67 -31.08
N SER A 16 -19.06 18.63 -31.55
CA SER A 16 -18.77 17.39 -30.84
C SER A 16 -17.59 17.62 -29.89
N SER A 17 -17.87 17.77 -28.59
CA SER A 17 -16.88 17.79 -27.52
C SER A 17 -16.50 16.35 -27.13
N SER A 18 -15.47 15.80 -27.78
CA SER A 18 -14.80 14.57 -27.33
C SER A 18 -13.31 14.81 -27.06
N SER A 19 -12.95 16.06 -26.73
CA SER A 19 -11.58 16.53 -26.51
C SER A 19 -11.24 16.78 -25.03
N ASP A 20 -12.17 16.56 -24.11
CA ASP A 20 -12.01 17.01 -22.71
C ASP A 20 -11.34 15.98 -21.79
N ASP A 21 -11.03 14.78 -22.28
CA ASP A 21 -10.34 13.76 -21.47
C ASP A 21 -8.79 13.90 -21.52
N GLU A 22 -8.22 14.48 -22.57
CA GLU A 22 -6.75 14.64 -22.66
C GLU A 22 -6.22 15.78 -21.78
N SER A 23 -6.96 16.89 -21.66
CA SER A 23 -6.53 18.03 -20.81
C SER A 23 -6.42 17.66 -19.34
N ASN A 24 -7.15 16.64 -18.88
CA ASN A 24 -7.09 16.17 -17.50
C ASN A 24 -5.85 15.31 -17.22
N SER A 25 -5.27 14.67 -18.24
CA SER A 25 -4.13 13.78 -18.04
C SER A 25 -2.84 14.53 -17.71
N ASP A 26 -2.59 15.68 -18.35
CA ASP A 26 -1.44 16.54 -18.09
C ASP A 26 -1.53 17.21 -16.72
N GLU A 27 -2.72 17.72 -16.34
CA GLU A 27 -2.94 18.30 -15.02
C GLU A 27 -2.72 17.26 -13.92
N ARG A 28 -3.18 16.02 -14.14
CA ARG A 28 -2.99 14.91 -13.21
C ARG A 28 -1.51 14.52 -13.10
N ARG A 29 -0.78 14.44 -14.22
CA ARG A 29 0.66 14.18 -14.23
C ARG A 29 1.41 15.25 -13.42
N GLN A 30 1.13 16.52 -13.67
CA GLN A 30 1.74 17.64 -12.93
C GLN A 30 1.42 17.60 -11.44
N SER A 31 0.20 17.21 -11.06
CA SER A 31 -0.21 17.06 -9.66
C SER A 31 0.59 15.95 -8.95
N ILE A 32 0.76 14.77 -9.58
CA ILE A 32 1.54 13.67 -9.00
C ILE A 32 3.02 14.07 -8.86
N ASP A 33 3.61 14.67 -9.89
CA ASP A 33 5.01 15.10 -9.88
C ASP A 33 5.27 16.18 -8.80
N ALA A 34 4.35 17.13 -8.64
CA ALA A 34 4.43 18.14 -7.60
C ALA A 34 4.42 17.52 -6.19
N ARG A 35 3.58 16.50 -5.97
CA ARG A 35 3.52 15.78 -4.68
C ARG A 35 4.77 14.98 -4.38
N LEU A 36 5.32 14.28 -5.37
CA LEU A 36 6.59 13.56 -5.21
C LEU A 36 7.74 14.52 -4.88
N LYS A 37 7.75 15.70 -5.51
CA LYS A 37 8.73 16.75 -5.23
C LYS A 37 8.57 17.32 -3.81
N ASP A 38 7.35 17.56 -3.36
CA ASP A 38 7.08 18.05 -2.01
C ASP A 38 7.47 17.01 -0.94
N HIS A 39 7.15 15.74 -1.17
CA HIS A 39 7.56 14.65 -0.29
C HIS A 39 9.09 14.57 -0.15
N ARG A 40 9.84 14.58 -1.26
CA ARG A 40 11.31 14.60 -1.24
C ARG A 40 11.85 15.83 -0.50
N SER A 41 11.24 17.00 -0.69
CA SER A 41 11.59 18.23 0.01
C SER A 41 11.36 18.12 1.52
N LEU A 42 10.22 17.57 1.95
CA LEU A 42 9.90 17.34 3.36
C LEU A 42 10.91 16.39 4.02
N VAL A 43 11.19 15.26 3.36
CA VAL A 43 12.18 14.27 3.82
C VAL A 43 13.56 14.92 3.93
N ASN A 44 14.01 15.64 2.90
CA ASN A 44 15.29 16.36 2.93
C ASN A 44 15.33 17.41 4.04
N LYS A 45 14.25 18.15 4.27
CA LYS A 45 14.17 19.15 5.35
C LYS A 45 14.26 18.51 6.74
N LEU A 46 13.66 17.34 6.93
CA LEU A 46 13.81 16.54 8.16
C LEU A 46 15.28 16.14 8.36
N PHE A 47 15.97 15.69 7.30
CA PHE A 47 17.39 15.32 7.37
C PHE A 47 18.36 16.51 7.50
N GLU A 48 18.07 17.65 6.86
CA GLU A 48 18.89 18.86 6.95
C GLU A 48 18.85 19.48 8.34
N ASN A 49 17.67 19.48 8.97
CA ASN A 49 17.53 19.90 10.36
C ASN A 49 18.34 18.96 11.28
N ASP A 50 18.30 17.66 11.04
CA ASP A 50 19.14 16.68 11.76
C ASP A 50 20.65 16.93 11.58
N ASN A 51 21.10 17.33 10.38
CA ASN A 51 22.52 17.54 10.10
C ASN A 51 23.08 18.89 10.58
N LYS A 52 22.28 19.98 10.54
CA LYS A 52 22.69 21.28 11.09
C LYS A 52 22.86 21.21 12.61
N ASP A 53 22.07 20.38 13.27
CA ASP A 53 22.17 20.16 14.71
C ASP A 53 23.37 19.24 15.08
N LYS A 54 23.79 18.31 14.20
CA LYS A 54 25.04 17.54 14.38
C LYS A 54 26.31 18.40 14.36
N GLN A 55 26.35 19.50 13.60
CA GLN A 55 27.50 20.41 13.60
C GLN A 55 27.58 21.29 14.86
N ARG A 56 26.47 21.45 15.60
CA ARG A 56 26.44 22.22 16.85
C ARG A 56 26.51 21.36 18.09
N ILE A 57 26.25 20.06 17.97
CA ILE A 57 26.18 19.14 19.10
C ILE A 57 27.07 17.94 18.78
N SER A 58 28.35 18.07 19.12
CA SER A 58 29.09 16.91 19.62
C SER A 58 28.24 16.27 20.73
N SER A 59 27.91 15.00 20.56
CA SER A 59 27.15 14.12 21.48
C SER A 59 25.63 14.37 21.62
N SER A 60 24.90 13.69 20.74
CA SER A 60 23.51 13.23 20.88
C SER A 60 22.43 14.31 20.97
N SER A 61 21.57 14.34 19.94
CA SER A 61 20.10 14.43 20.00
C SER A 61 19.47 15.42 18.93
N SER A 62 18.43 15.02 18.13
CA SER A 62 17.53 15.76 17.16
C SER A 62 16.00 16.06 17.48
N VAL A 63 15.48 17.32 17.43
CA VAL A 63 14.27 17.92 18.12
C VAL A 63 12.87 17.66 17.49
N THR A 64 11.79 17.40 18.27
CA THR A 64 10.36 17.49 17.86
C THR A 64 9.75 18.87 18.17
N ALA A 65 8.57 19.20 17.62
CA ALA A 65 7.88 20.51 17.73
C ALA A 65 7.62 21.06 19.16
N ALA A 66 7.80 20.23 20.21
CA ALA A 66 7.84 20.66 21.61
C ALA A 66 9.28 20.92 22.13
N GLY A 67 10.27 21.02 21.25
CA GLY A 67 11.69 21.00 21.62
C GLY A 67 12.26 19.61 21.88
N GLN A 68 11.48 18.52 21.77
CA GLN A 68 11.93 17.22 22.28
C GLN A 68 12.50 16.30 21.24
N ILE A 69 13.77 16.03 21.41
CA ILE A 69 14.54 15.31 20.44
C ILE A 69 14.25 13.79 20.30
N THR A 70 13.92 13.34 19.09
CA THR A 70 13.82 11.94 18.68
C THR A 70 14.93 11.55 17.71
N THR A 71 15.96 10.90 18.24
CA THR A 71 17.01 10.26 17.43
C THR A 71 16.43 9.20 16.50
N ILE A 72 17.09 8.91 15.38
CA ILE A 72 16.70 7.84 14.44
C ILE A 72 16.44 6.50 15.14
N SER A 73 17.26 6.15 16.14
CA SER A 73 17.07 4.94 16.94
C SER A 73 15.75 4.93 17.71
N LYS A 74 15.30 6.08 18.24
CA LYS A 74 13.98 6.20 18.88
C LYS A 74 12.85 6.06 17.87
N SER A 75 13.01 6.59 16.65
CA SER A 75 12.02 6.44 15.58
C SER A 75 11.86 4.99 15.17
N ILE A 76 12.98 4.28 14.96
CA ILE A 76 13.00 2.83 14.69
C ILE A 76 12.35 2.05 15.84
N GLU A 77 12.70 2.38 17.09
CA GLU A 77 12.10 1.72 18.27
C GLU A 77 10.57 1.91 18.32
N ARG A 78 10.09 3.12 18.01
CA ARG A 78 8.64 3.40 17.94
C ARG A 78 7.97 2.59 16.83
N GLN A 79 8.60 2.46 15.67
CA GLN A 79 8.08 1.57 14.62
C GLN A 79 8.02 0.12 15.09
N SER A 80 9.08 -0.40 15.72
CA SER A 80 9.08 -1.76 16.24
C SER A 80 7.94 -1.98 17.24
N ARG A 81 7.68 -1.01 18.13
CA ARG A 81 6.54 -1.06 19.05
C ARG A 81 5.19 -1.05 18.32
N ALA A 82 5.05 -0.23 17.28
CA ALA A 82 3.84 -0.22 16.45
C ALA A 82 3.61 -1.57 15.76
N LEU A 83 4.63 -2.16 15.15
CA LEU A 83 4.56 -3.49 14.53
C LEU A 83 4.17 -4.58 15.52
N MET A 84 4.79 -4.59 16.70
CA MET A 84 4.45 -5.53 17.78
C MET A 84 3.00 -5.38 18.24
N SER A 85 2.49 -4.15 18.35
CA SER A 85 1.10 -3.91 18.77
C SER A 85 0.07 -4.42 17.75
N MET A 86 0.42 -4.43 16.46
CA MET A 86 -0.41 -5.04 15.40
C MET A 86 -0.13 -6.53 15.19
N SER A 87 0.80 -7.11 15.95
CA SER A 87 1.28 -8.49 15.78
C SER A 87 1.74 -8.78 14.34
N LEU A 88 2.43 -7.81 13.74
CA LEU A 88 3.00 -7.94 12.40
C LEU A 88 4.46 -8.41 12.49
N VAL A 89 4.79 -9.44 11.71
CA VAL A 89 6.12 -10.05 11.65
C VAL A 89 6.67 -10.05 10.22
N PRO A 90 7.97 -9.79 10.03
CA PRO A 90 8.60 -9.80 8.70
C PRO A 90 8.80 -11.22 8.18
N ILE A 91 8.61 -11.43 6.88
CA ILE A 91 8.86 -12.72 6.22
C ILE A 91 9.81 -12.47 5.04
N GLU A 92 10.65 -13.44 4.72
CA GLU A 92 11.51 -13.41 3.53
C GLU A 92 10.75 -13.98 2.33
N ALA A 93 10.41 -13.10 1.39
CA ALA A 93 9.76 -13.46 0.12
C ALA A 93 10.77 -13.78 -1.00
N GLY A 94 12.05 -13.42 -0.81
CA GLY A 94 13.10 -13.50 -1.81
C GLY A 94 13.29 -12.20 -2.61
N ALA A 95 14.37 -12.14 -3.38
CA ALA A 95 14.71 -11.00 -4.22
C ALA A 95 14.73 -11.31 -5.73
N VAL A 96 14.56 -12.58 -6.12
CA VAL A 96 14.67 -13.06 -7.50
C VAL A 96 13.33 -13.63 -7.96
N ASN A 97 12.87 -13.20 -9.13
CA ASN A 97 11.70 -13.74 -9.82
C ASN A 97 12.09 -14.41 -11.16
N ILE A 98 11.12 -14.97 -11.89
CA ILE A 98 11.30 -15.59 -13.20
C ILE A 98 10.31 -14.94 -14.19
N ASN A 99 10.78 -14.53 -15.38
CA ASN A 99 9.93 -13.96 -16.44
C ASN A 99 9.26 -15.05 -17.30
N GLU A 100 8.53 -14.63 -18.33
CA GLU A 100 7.83 -15.51 -19.28
C GLU A 100 8.78 -16.37 -20.12
N GLN A 101 10.04 -15.94 -20.27
CA GLN A 101 11.13 -16.63 -20.97
C GLN A 101 11.92 -17.57 -20.06
N ASN A 102 11.48 -17.75 -18.80
CA ASN A 102 12.15 -18.54 -17.77
C ASN A 102 13.55 -18.01 -17.38
N GLU A 103 13.78 -16.72 -17.58
CA GLU A 103 14.99 -16.00 -17.19
C GLU A 103 14.83 -15.39 -15.80
N LYS A 104 15.95 -15.27 -15.06
CA LYS A 104 15.93 -14.73 -13.70
C LYS A 104 15.87 -13.21 -13.73
N ILE A 105 14.90 -12.64 -13.04
CA ILE A 105 14.78 -11.20 -12.80
C ILE A 105 15.28 -10.90 -11.39
N GLY A 106 16.31 -10.06 -11.26
CA GLY A 106 16.78 -9.55 -9.96
C GLY A 106 15.85 -8.50 -9.36
N ASN A 107 16.21 -7.97 -8.19
CA ASN A 107 15.58 -6.79 -7.56
C ASN A 107 14.05 -6.84 -7.49
N SER A 108 13.47 -8.04 -7.38
CA SER A 108 12.04 -8.28 -7.41
C SER A 108 11.42 -8.32 -6.01
N CYS A 109 12.20 -8.03 -4.96
CA CYS A 109 11.79 -8.15 -3.57
C CYS A 109 10.54 -7.34 -3.24
N PHE A 110 10.38 -6.15 -3.81
CA PHE A 110 9.19 -5.32 -3.64
C PHE A 110 7.91 -6.01 -4.16
N TYR A 111 7.91 -6.47 -5.42
CA TYR A 111 6.74 -7.12 -6.03
C TYR A 111 6.44 -8.46 -5.38
N LEU A 112 7.48 -9.22 -4.99
CA LEU A 112 7.35 -10.45 -4.21
C LEU A 112 6.71 -10.17 -2.85
N SER A 113 7.11 -9.07 -2.19
CA SER A 113 6.54 -8.66 -0.90
C SER A 113 5.09 -8.22 -1.03
N LEU A 114 4.75 -7.44 -2.06
CA LEU A 114 3.36 -7.08 -2.37
C LEU A 114 2.50 -8.32 -2.60
N ALA A 115 2.95 -9.24 -3.45
CA ALA A 115 2.24 -10.47 -3.77
C ALA A 115 2.04 -11.33 -2.51
N ALA A 116 3.09 -11.55 -1.72
CA ALA A 116 3.00 -12.35 -0.50
C ALA A 116 2.05 -11.72 0.53
N SER A 117 2.13 -10.40 0.70
CA SER A 117 1.24 -9.65 1.60
C SER A 117 -0.22 -9.76 1.16
N TYR A 118 -0.49 -9.66 -0.15
CA TYR A 118 -1.84 -9.81 -0.70
C TYR A 118 -2.37 -11.25 -0.55
N LEU A 119 -1.61 -12.26 -0.96
CA LEU A 119 -2.00 -13.66 -0.88
C LEU A 119 -2.26 -14.13 0.56
N SER A 120 -1.46 -13.65 1.50
CA SER A 120 -1.68 -13.89 2.93
C SER A 120 -3.00 -13.27 3.41
N GLY A 121 -3.26 -12.00 3.07
CA GLY A 121 -4.50 -11.32 3.44
C GLY A 121 -5.75 -11.92 2.81
N ALA A 122 -5.62 -12.49 1.61
CA ALA A 122 -6.68 -13.21 0.91
C ALA A 122 -6.88 -14.66 1.42
N GLY A 123 -6.04 -15.14 2.35
CA GLY A 123 -6.11 -16.50 2.86
C GLY A 123 -5.73 -17.57 1.83
N ALA A 124 -4.89 -17.22 0.84
CA ALA A 124 -4.50 -18.13 -0.24
C ALA A 124 -3.38 -19.10 0.15
N PHE A 125 -2.70 -18.87 1.28
CA PHE A 125 -1.67 -19.78 1.78
C PHE A 125 -2.30 -20.97 2.50
N ALA A 126 -1.87 -22.18 2.13
CA ALA A 126 -2.35 -23.41 2.75
C ALA A 126 -1.79 -23.58 4.18
N ASN A 127 -0.54 -23.16 4.38
CA ASN A 127 0.14 -23.22 5.67
C ASN A 127 0.39 -21.81 6.20
N ASP A 128 0.41 -21.67 7.53
CA ASP A 128 0.80 -20.43 8.20
C ASP A 128 2.31 -20.19 8.03
N PRO A 129 2.76 -19.21 7.22
CA PRO A 129 4.18 -18.92 7.04
C PRO A 129 4.82 -18.36 8.32
N THR A 130 4.02 -17.94 9.31
CA THR A 130 4.47 -17.36 10.58
C THR A 130 4.62 -18.39 11.71
N ALA A 131 4.34 -19.68 11.46
CA ALA A 131 4.34 -20.73 12.48
C ALA A 131 5.67 -20.88 13.24
N VAL A 132 6.80 -20.44 12.66
CA VAL A 132 8.11 -20.47 13.32
C VAL A 132 8.21 -19.52 14.52
N TYR A 133 7.48 -18.39 14.51
CA TYR A 133 7.52 -17.41 15.60
C TYR A 133 6.90 -17.94 16.89
N TYR A 134 5.89 -18.80 16.77
CA TYR A 134 5.23 -19.42 17.91
C TYR A 134 6.14 -20.34 18.73
N LYS A 135 7.07 -21.05 18.07
CA LYS A 135 7.98 -21.97 18.76
C LYS A 135 8.92 -21.21 19.70
N HIS A 136 9.35 -20.02 19.31
CA HIS A 136 10.22 -19.18 20.13
C HIS A 136 9.51 -18.60 21.34
N SER A 137 8.25 -18.18 21.21
CA SER A 137 7.49 -17.63 22.34
C SER A 137 7.12 -18.69 23.39
N LEU A 138 6.79 -19.91 22.97
CA LEU A 138 6.52 -21.02 23.90
C LEU A 138 7.77 -21.59 24.59
N GLY A 139 8.90 -21.65 23.89
CA GLY A 139 10.14 -22.22 24.42
C GLY A 139 10.67 -21.46 25.65
N GLN A 140 10.43 -20.15 25.73
CA GLN A 140 10.85 -19.34 26.87
C GLN A 140 10.04 -19.61 28.15
N VAL A 141 8.79 -20.05 28.04
CA VAL A 141 7.91 -20.21 29.22
C VAL A 141 8.16 -21.52 29.96
N ASN A 142 8.58 -22.58 29.25
CA ASN A 142 8.67 -23.93 29.83
C ASN A 142 10.07 -24.34 30.31
N GLY A 143 11.11 -23.50 30.14
CA GLY A 143 12.48 -23.77 30.60
C GLY A 143 12.73 -23.51 32.10
N GLY A 144 11.75 -22.99 32.85
CA GLY A 144 11.94 -22.39 34.17
C GLY A 144 11.47 -23.20 35.39
N LYS A 145 11.77 -24.50 35.48
CA LYS A 145 11.77 -25.23 36.77
C LYS A 145 13.19 -25.65 37.18
N LYS A 146 14.13 -24.70 37.16
CA LYS A 146 15.30 -24.76 38.05
C LYS A 146 15.20 -23.58 39.01
N LYS A 147 14.91 -23.90 40.27
CA LYS A 147 15.13 -23.04 41.43
C LYS A 147 16.57 -22.52 41.34
N GLU A 148 16.77 -21.21 41.21
CA GLU A 148 17.86 -20.50 41.87
C GLU A 148 17.71 -18.97 41.71
N SER A 149 17.41 -18.36 42.86
CA SER A 149 17.88 -17.06 43.34
C SER A 149 17.84 -15.83 42.42
N SER A 150 16.70 -15.14 42.49
CA SER A 150 16.58 -13.68 42.73
C SER A 150 17.83 -12.82 42.53
N THR A 151 18.12 -12.46 41.28
CA THR A 151 18.80 -11.19 41.00
C THR A 151 18.02 -10.50 39.89
N MET A 152 17.35 -9.39 40.19
CA MET A 152 16.62 -8.58 39.22
C MET A 152 17.61 -7.95 38.25
N SER A 153 18.03 -8.70 37.24
CA SER A 153 18.84 -8.19 36.14
C SER A 153 17.96 -7.28 35.31
N ILE A 154 18.27 -5.98 35.36
CA ILE A 154 17.78 -4.94 34.49
C ILE A 154 17.81 -5.48 33.06
N MET A 155 16.64 -5.48 32.41
CA MET A 155 16.44 -5.95 31.05
C MET A 155 17.35 -5.14 30.12
N SER A 156 18.55 -5.67 29.83
CA SER A 156 19.37 -5.14 28.75
C SER A 156 18.54 -5.21 27.48
N SER A 157 18.42 -4.10 26.77
CA SER A 157 17.82 -3.97 25.44
C SER A 157 18.60 -4.79 24.41
N GLN A 158 18.72 -6.10 24.61
CA GLN A 158 19.00 -7.02 23.53
C GLN A 158 17.80 -6.92 22.61
N THR A 159 18.00 -6.15 21.54
CA THR A 159 17.19 -6.20 20.33
C THR A 159 17.02 -7.67 20.00
N VAL A 160 15.84 -8.20 20.29
CA VAL A 160 15.47 -9.57 19.89
C VAL A 160 15.51 -9.53 18.37
N GLU A 161 16.60 -10.03 17.81
CA GLU A 161 16.75 -10.18 16.37
C GLU A 161 15.64 -11.14 15.95
N MET A 162 14.55 -10.59 15.40
CA MET A 162 13.41 -11.39 15.00
C MET A 162 13.86 -12.26 13.84
N ALA A 163 14.05 -13.56 14.10
CA ALA A 163 14.37 -14.53 13.07
C ALA A 163 13.38 -14.37 11.90
N ILE A 164 13.87 -14.15 10.69
CA ILE A 164 13.01 -13.91 9.52
C ILE A 164 12.53 -15.27 8.99
N ALA A 165 11.21 -15.49 8.95
CA ALA A 165 10.69 -16.75 8.41
C ALA A 165 10.79 -16.77 6.87
N THR A 166 10.89 -17.95 6.27
CA THR A 166 10.92 -18.11 4.81
C THR A 166 9.60 -18.66 4.28
N LEU A 167 9.13 -18.19 3.13
CA LEU A 167 7.97 -18.78 2.46
C LEU A 167 8.22 -20.24 2.05
N PRO A 168 7.27 -21.17 2.28
CA PRO A 168 7.37 -22.51 1.74
C PRO A 168 7.30 -22.54 0.21
N LYS A 169 7.76 -23.64 -0.40
CA LYS A 169 8.04 -23.73 -1.85
C LYS A 169 6.81 -23.45 -2.73
N GLU A 170 5.65 -24.00 -2.37
CA GLU A 170 4.42 -23.85 -3.16
C GLU A 170 3.86 -22.43 -3.07
N GLU A 171 3.80 -21.86 -1.87
CA GLU A 171 3.41 -20.48 -1.62
C GLU A 171 4.37 -19.50 -2.31
N LYS A 172 5.66 -19.81 -2.34
CA LYS A 172 6.67 -19.04 -3.08
C LYS A 172 6.41 -19.04 -4.58
N LYS A 173 6.04 -20.19 -5.18
CA LYS A 173 5.70 -20.27 -6.61
C LYS A 173 4.48 -19.41 -6.96
N LEU A 174 3.43 -19.48 -6.14
CA LEU A 174 2.24 -18.64 -6.31
C LEU A 174 2.59 -17.15 -6.17
N THR A 175 3.41 -16.81 -5.18
CA THR A 175 3.91 -15.46 -4.93
C THR A 175 4.68 -14.93 -6.13
N MET A 176 5.59 -15.71 -6.72
CA MET A 176 6.37 -15.34 -7.92
C MET A 176 5.47 -15.05 -9.12
N SER A 177 4.46 -15.90 -9.35
CA SER A 177 3.50 -15.73 -10.45
C SER A 177 2.69 -14.43 -10.30
N LEU A 178 2.18 -14.14 -9.10
CA LEU A 178 1.44 -12.91 -8.85
C LEU A 178 2.36 -11.68 -8.90
N ALA A 179 3.57 -11.78 -8.36
CA ALA A 179 4.55 -10.69 -8.39
C ALA A 179 4.87 -10.22 -9.81
N LEU A 180 4.97 -11.16 -10.77
CA LEU A 180 5.17 -10.81 -12.18
C LEU A 180 3.97 -10.03 -12.73
N GLN A 181 2.74 -10.47 -12.44
CA GLN A 181 1.53 -9.75 -12.86
C GLN A 181 1.45 -8.34 -12.25
N LEU A 182 1.81 -8.20 -10.97
CA LEU A 182 1.84 -6.90 -10.29
C LEU A 182 2.91 -5.98 -10.88
N LYS A 183 4.09 -6.51 -11.19
CA LYS A 183 5.13 -5.77 -11.90
C LYS A 183 4.58 -5.18 -13.19
N ARG A 184 4.02 -6.01 -14.08
CA ARG A 184 3.46 -5.55 -15.36
C ARG A 184 2.33 -4.54 -15.19
N ALA A 185 1.43 -4.76 -14.23
CA ALA A 185 0.32 -3.84 -13.98
C ALA A 185 0.80 -2.46 -13.50
N ILE A 186 1.79 -2.42 -12.61
CA ILE A 186 2.37 -1.17 -12.13
C ILE A 186 3.15 -0.47 -13.25
N GLU A 187 4.00 -1.20 -13.98
CA GLU A 187 4.75 -0.65 -15.11
C GLU A 187 3.83 -0.09 -16.19
N ALA A 188 2.76 -0.81 -16.54
CA ALA A 188 1.77 -0.32 -17.51
C ALA A 188 1.10 0.98 -17.04
N ALA A 189 0.80 1.11 -15.74
CA ALA A 189 0.27 2.34 -15.18
C ALA A 189 1.27 3.50 -15.27
N VAL A 190 2.56 3.25 -15.05
CA VAL A 190 3.62 4.26 -15.20
C VAL A 190 3.75 4.69 -16.67
N VAL A 191 3.82 3.73 -17.61
CA VAL A 191 3.97 4.02 -19.05
C VAL A 191 2.77 4.79 -19.60
N LEU A 192 1.57 4.55 -19.06
CA LEU A 192 0.38 5.30 -19.45
C LEU A 192 0.50 6.80 -19.11
N VAL A 193 1.14 7.14 -17.99
CA VAL A 193 1.33 8.54 -17.55
C VAL A 193 2.62 9.15 -18.12
N HIS A 194 3.65 8.33 -18.30
CA HIS A 194 4.98 8.71 -18.78
C HIS A 194 5.43 7.81 -19.94
N PRO A 195 4.88 7.99 -21.16
CA PRO A 195 5.26 7.19 -22.32
C PRO A 195 6.74 7.37 -22.71
N ASP A 196 7.32 8.52 -22.38
CA ASP A 196 8.74 8.84 -22.55
C ASP A 196 9.67 7.99 -21.67
N TRP A 197 9.18 7.45 -20.55
CA TRP A 197 9.97 6.60 -19.66
C TRP A 197 10.18 5.19 -20.22
N ALA A 198 9.23 4.68 -20.99
CA ALA A 198 9.40 3.42 -21.70
C ALA A 198 10.49 3.53 -22.77
N SER A 199 10.48 4.63 -23.54
CA SER A 199 11.42 4.85 -24.64
C SER A 199 12.85 5.15 -24.16
N SER A 200 13.01 5.63 -22.93
CA SER A 200 14.31 5.87 -22.27
C SER A 200 14.81 4.71 -21.42
N GLY A 201 14.05 3.61 -21.31
CA GLY A 201 14.44 2.45 -20.50
C GLY A 201 14.33 2.66 -18.98
N MET A 202 13.62 3.70 -18.53
CA MET A 202 13.34 3.95 -17.12
C MET A 202 12.23 3.04 -16.55
N VAL A 203 11.50 2.34 -17.43
CA VAL A 203 10.55 1.28 -17.09
C VAL A 203 10.87 0.05 -17.95
N GLY A 204 10.85 -1.15 -17.36
CA GLY A 204 11.16 -2.38 -18.10
C GLY A 204 11.70 -3.51 -17.22
N GLU A 205 12.12 -4.61 -17.84
CA GLU A 205 12.48 -5.82 -17.13
C GLU A 205 13.67 -5.65 -16.18
N GLU A 206 14.65 -4.83 -16.55
CA GLU A 206 15.88 -4.60 -15.80
C GLU A 206 15.78 -3.49 -14.74
N VAL A 207 14.65 -2.76 -14.72
CA VAL A 207 14.48 -1.64 -13.81
C VAL A 207 14.27 -2.14 -12.39
N GLN A 208 14.96 -1.49 -11.45
CA GLN A 208 14.84 -1.78 -10.03
C GLN A 208 13.40 -1.55 -9.55
N ALA A 209 13.01 -2.27 -8.51
CA ALA A 209 11.71 -2.06 -7.91
C ALA A 209 11.69 -0.77 -7.09
N PHE A 210 10.66 0.05 -7.30
CA PHE A 210 10.46 1.29 -6.56
C PHE A 210 9.03 1.39 -6.04
N SER A 211 8.88 1.63 -4.74
CA SER A 211 7.59 2.03 -4.15
C SER A 211 7.08 3.34 -4.75
N ASP A 212 7.96 4.19 -5.28
CA ASP A 212 7.62 5.44 -5.96
C ASP A 212 6.63 5.24 -7.11
N PHE A 213 6.63 4.07 -7.77
CA PHE A 213 5.69 3.79 -8.86
C PHE A 213 4.28 3.42 -8.40
N LEU A 214 4.09 3.15 -7.10
CA LEU A 214 2.77 2.79 -6.56
C LEU A 214 1.74 3.88 -6.81
N VAL A 215 2.13 5.16 -6.75
CA VAL A 215 1.19 6.27 -6.87
C VAL A 215 0.42 6.23 -8.18
N TYR A 216 1.07 5.86 -9.29
CA TYR A 216 0.42 5.76 -10.61
C TYR A 216 -0.57 4.59 -10.67
N ALA A 217 -0.20 3.44 -10.11
CA ALA A 217 -1.04 2.26 -10.10
C ALA A 217 -2.23 2.40 -9.14
N LEU A 218 -2.02 3.01 -7.97
CA LEU A 218 -3.03 3.23 -6.94
C LEU A 218 -4.03 4.34 -7.30
N ASP A 219 -3.67 5.22 -8.22
CA ASP A 219 -4.57 6.22 -8.78
C ASP A 219 -5.37 5.71 -10.00
N SER A 220 -5.13 4.48 -10.46
CA SER A 220 -5.89 3.88 -11.59
C SER A 220 -7.27 3.32 -11.18
N ASP A 221 -8.12 3.03 -12.17
CA ASP A 221 -9.37 2.27 -12.00
C ASP A 221 -9.16 0.74 -11.91
N SER A 222 -7.91 0.29 -11.77
CA SER A 222 -7.59 -1.14 -11.62
C SER A 222 -7.90 -1.67 -10.22
N VAL A 223 -7.69 -2.98 -10.03
CA VAL A 223 -7.76 -3.61 -8.71
C VAL A 223 -6.79 -2.98 -7.71
N LEU A 224 -5.64 -2.46 -8.16
CA LEU A 224 -4.63 -1.83 -7.31
C LEU A 224 -5.17 -0.55 -6.67
N GLY A 225 -6.01 0.20 -7.39
CA GLY A 225 -6.67 1.40 -6.85
C GLY A 225 -7.56 1.13 -5.64
N HIS A 226 -7.85 -0.13 -5.30
CA HIS A 226 -8.64 -0.51 -4.14
C HIS A 226 -7.80 -0.86 -2.91
N TRP A 227 -6.47 -0.82 -3.02
CA TRP A 227 -5.55 -1.20 -1.95
C TRP A 227 -5.13 -0.01 -1.09
N ALA A 228 -4.76 -0.30 0.15
CA ALA A 228 -3.96 0.58 0.99
C ALA A 228 -2.64 -0.13 1.28
N ILE A 229 -1.50 0.57 1.26
CA ILE A 229 -0.18 -0.04 1.42
C ILE A 229 0.61 0.82 2.41
N ALA A 230 1.04 0.24 3.52
CA ALA A 230 1.93 0.88 4.48
C ALA A 230 3.35 0.29 4.36
N VAL A 231 4.34 1.15 4.14
CA VAL A 231 5.75 0.81 4.03
C VAL A 231 6.48 1.35 5.25
N PHE A 232 6.97 0.46 6.10
CA PHE A 232 7.76 0.78 7.28
C PHE A 232 9.24 0.85 6.88
N ASP A 233 9.76 2.06 6.73
CA ASP A 233 11.17 2.30 6.37
C ASP A 233 12.03 2.33 7.63
N GLU A 234 12.84 1.27 7.80
CA GLU A 234 13.76 1.14 8.92
C GLU A 234 15.01 2.01 8.76
N ALA A 235 15.36 2.38 7.53
CA ALA A 235 16.51 3.24 7.27
C ALA A 235 16.28 4.67 7.75
N SER A 236 15.04 5.16 7.66
CA SER A 236 14.66 6.51 8.11
C SER A 236 13.91 6.54 9.44
N GLY A 237 13.29 5.42 9.85
CA GLY A 237 12.35 5.43 10.97
C GLY A 237 11.01 6.09 10.62
N PHE A 238 10.72 6.25 9.32
CA PHE A 238 9.46 6.78 8.79
C PHE A 238 8.51 5.70 8.23
N VAL A 239 7.21 6.01 8.15
CA VAL A 239 6.21 5.12 7.53
C VAL A 239 5.46 5.83 6.40
N ASP A 240 5.59 5.33 5.18
CA ASP A 240 4.81 5.80 4.03
C ASP A 240 3.52 5.01 3.90
N VAL A 241 2.39 5.70 3.86
CA VAL A 241 1.07 5.10 3.74
C VAL A 241 0.43 5.54 2.44
N TYR A 242 0.32 4.63 1.49
CA TYR A 242 -0.35 4.86 0.21
C TYR A 242 -1.79 4.38 0.27
N ARG A 243 -2.74 5.24 -0.09
CA ARG A 243 -4.17 4.91 -0.16
C ARG A 243 -4.65 5.00 -1.60
N GLY A 244 -5.05 3.86 -2.15
CA GLY A 244 -5.67 3.78 -3.47
C GLY A 244 -6.95 4.61 -3.56
N ARG A 245 -7.20 5.15 -4.76
CA ARG A 245 -8.33 6.06 -5.06
C ARG A 245 -9.68 5.49 -4.63
N HIS A 246 -9.82 4.17 -4.76
CA HIS A 246 -11.02 3.37 -4.50
C HIS A 246 -10.90 2.50 -3.25
N TYR A 247 -9.93 2.74 -2.36
CA TYR A 247 -9.85 2.01 -1.08
C TYR A 247 -11.16 2.14 -0.28
N GLY A 248 -11.66 0.99 0.19
CA GLY A 248 -12.96 0.88 0.84
C GLY A 248 -14.14 0.73 -0.13
N LYS A 249 -13.88 0.48 -1.42
CA LYS A 249 -14.91 0.20 -2.44
C LYS A 249 -14.83 -1.23 -2.96
N ILE A 250 -15.93 -1.69 -3.57
CA ILE A 250 -16.04 -3.00 -4.24
C ILE A 250 -15.61 -2.88 -5.70
N TYR A 251 -14.76 -3.81 -6.14
CA TYR A 251 -14.36 -4.01 -7.53
C TYR A 251 -14.94 -5.33 -8.09
N PRO A 252 -15.37 -5.39 -9.36
CA PRO A 252 -15.52 -4.28 -10.30
C PRO A 252 -16.70 -3.35 -9.94
N PRO A 253 -16.72 -2.10 -10.43
CA PRO A 253 -17.83 -1.19 -10.18
C PRO A 253 -19.15 -1.75 -10.72
N THR A 254 -20.24 -1.52 -9.99
CA THR A 254 -21.55 -2.05 -10.38
C THR A 254 -22.19 -1.18 -11.47
N ASN A 255 -22.74 -1.82 -12.51
CA ASN A 255 -23.56 -1.16 -13.52
C ASN A 255 -24.84 -0.63 -12.89
N ILE A 256 -25.00 0.68 -12.82
CA ILE A 256 -26.27 1.28 -12.42
C ILE A 256 -27.06 1.57 -13.68
N LYS A 257 -28.25 0.96 -13.79
CA LYS A 257 -29.26 1.42 -14.74
C LYS A 257 -29.63 2.83 -14.32
N SER A 258 -29.11 3.82 -15.05
CA SER A 258 -29.57 5.20 -14.97
C SER A 258 -31.07 5.18 -15.22
N ARG A 259 -31.86 5.24 -14.15
CA ARG A 259 -33.27 5.57 -14.27
C ARG A 259 -33.28 6.99 -14.76
N ARG A 260 -33.46 7.16 -16.08
CA ARG A 260 -33.70 8.47 -16.68
C ARG A 260 -34.77 9.13 -15.81
N PRO A 261 -34.45 10.22 -15.07
CA PRO A 261 -35.47 10.94 -14.32
C PRO A 261 -36.51 11.34 -15.37
N GLY A 262 -37.75 10.89 -15.17
CA GLY A 262 -38.79 10.78 -16.20
C GLY A 262 -38.77 11.96 -17.15
N SER A 263 -38.24 11.74 -18.36
CA SER A 263 -38.29 12.74 -19.42
C SER A 263 -39.73 12.87 -19.86
N GLY A 264 -40.36 13.98 -19.47
CA GLY A 264 -41.50 14.50 -20.19
C GLY A 264 -41.24 14.42 -21.70
N ARG A 265 -42.25 13.95 -22.42
CA ARG A 265 -42.38 13.82 -23.87
C ARG A 265 -41.47 14.77 -24.67
N SER A 266 -40.24 14.37 -24.92
CA SER A 266 -39.38 15.00 -25.94
C SER A 266 -39.54 14.18 -27.20
N VAL A 267 -40.36 14.69 -28.12
CA VAL A 267 -40.65 14.08 -29.41
C VAL A 267 -39.54 14.48 -30.37
N GLY A 268 -38.74 13.50 -30.80
CA GLY A 268 -37.89 13.62 -31.99
C GLY A 268 -36.48 14.13 -31.75
N GLY A 269 -35.66 13.34 -31.04
CA GLY A 269 -34.21 13.52 -30.98
C GLY A 269 -33.52 12.18 -31.18
N LYS A 270 -32.47 12.16 -32.01
CA LYS A 270 -31.72 10.97 -32.44
C LYS A 270 -31.22 10.13 -31.25
N ALA A 271 -31.02 8.84 -31.49
CA ALA A 271 -30.58 7.85 -30.50
C ALA A 271 -29.20 8.22 -29.90
N ASP A 272 -29.21 9.04 -28.86
CA ASP A 272 -28.02 9.39 -28.10
C ASP A 272 -27.48 8.19 -27.33
N SER A 273 -26.18 7.97 -27.51
CA SER A 273 -25.33 7.00 -26.83
C SER A 273 -25.70 6.85 -25.35
N GLN A 274 -26.17 5.67 -24.95
CA GLN A 274 -26.36 5.34 -23.54
C GLN A 274 -24.99 5.17 -22.88
N THR A 275 -24.42 6.26 -22.38
CA THR A 275 -23.26 6.21 -21.49
C THR A 275 -23.65 5.46 -20.21
N LYS A 276 -23.15 4.22 -20.05
CA LYS A 276 -23.34 3.43 -18.83
C LYS A 276 -22.62 4.13 -17.68
N ALA A 277 -23.36 4.53 -16.66
CA ALA A 277 -22.76 5.09 -15.44
C ALA A 277 -22.33 3.95 -14.51
N TYR A 278 -21.03 3.89 -14.21
CA TYR A 278 -20.47 2.98 -13.22
C TYR A 278 -20.48 3.66 -11.84
N ARG A 279 -20.85 2.92 -10.78
CA ARG A 279 -20.68 3.40 -9.40
C ARG A 279 -20.05 2.34 -8.52
N TYR A 280 -19.12 2.81 -7.70
CA TYR A 280 -18.48 2.06 -6.64
C TYR A 280 -19.38 2.01 -5.39
N LYS A 281 -19.61 0.80 -4.87
CA LYS A 281 -20.24 0.57 -3.57
C LYS A 281 -19.17 0.45 -2.50
N ASN A 282 -19.48 0.79 -1.25
CA ASN A 282 -18.57 0.53 -0.12
C ASN A 282 -18.41 -0.98 0.08
N CYS A 283 -17.20 -1.44 0.35
CA CYS A 283 -16.96 -2.83 0.76
C CYS A 283 -17.10 -2.99 2.28
N ASP A 284 -17.18 -4.25 2.72
CA ASP A 284 -17.17 -4.59 4.14
C ASP A 284 -15.75 -4.53 4.75
N ASP A 285 -15.67 -4.61 6.07
CA ASP A 285 -14.41 -4.53 6.79
C ASP A 285 -13.49 -5.71 6.46
N ALA A 286 -14.03 -6.90 6.18
CA ALA A 286 -13.23 -8.06 5.77
C ALA A 286 -12.47 -7.79 4.47
N THR A 287 -13.15 -7.19 3.48
CA THR A 287 -12.55 -6.79 2.21
C THR A 287 -11.51 -5.69 2.41
N LYS A 288 -11.78 -4.67 3.25
CA LYS A 288 -10.79 -3.63 3.58
C LYS A 288 -9.51 -4.22 4.17
N ARG A 289 -9.65 -5.18 5.10
CA ARG A 289 -8.51 -5.90 5.70
C ARG A 289 -7.72 -6.67 4.63
N ALA A 290 -8.39 -7.40 3.74
CA ALA A 290 -7.73 -8.10 2.64
C ALA A 290 -6.96 -7.13 1.71
N HIS A 291 -7.46 -5.91 1.53
CA HIS A 291 -6.86 -4.88 0.69
C HIS A 291 -5.84 -3.95 1.40
N THR A 292 -5.55 -4.17 2.68
CA THR A 292 -4.57 -3.34 3.43
C THR A 292 -3.23 -4.07 3.53
N LEU A 293 -2.26 -3.72 2.69
CA LEU A 293 -0.93 -4.31 2.63
C LEU A 293 0.07 -3.61 3.57
N THR A 294 0.99 -4.40 4.12
CA THR A 294 2.04 -3.93 5.02
C THR A 294 3.38 -4.50 4.58
N LEU A 295 4.37 -3.63 4.39
CA LEU A 295 5.72 -3.95 3.95
C LEU A 295 6.74 -3.32 4.91
N ARG A 296 7.90 -3.95 5.06
CA ARG A 296 9.09 -3.38 5.70
C ARG A 296 10.12 -3.11 4.62
N TYR A 297 10.68 -1.92 4.61
CA TYR A 297 11.85 -1.59 3.81
C TYR A 297 13.08 -1.56 4.72
N ILE A 298 14.09 -2.32 4.30
CA ILE A 298 15.45 -2.23 4.81
C ILE A 298 16.32 -1.78 3.63
N PRO A 299 17.47 -1.11 3.85
CA PRO A 299 18.30 -0.62 2.75
C PRO A 299 18.52 -1.67 1.64
N GLY A 300 17.94 -1.43 0.46
CA GLY A 300 18.04 -2.31 -0.71
C GLY A 300 17.12 -3.54 -0.75
N HIS A 301 16.21 -3.73 0.22
CA HIS A 301 15.34 -4.91 0.26
C HIS A 301 13.96 -4.64 0.88
N TYR A 302 12.93 -5.30 0.36
CA TYR A 302 11.58 -5.25 0.90
C TYR A 302 11.18 -6.61 1.47
N GLN A 303 10.43 -6.59 2.56
CA GLN A 303 9.87 -7.77 3.20
C GLN A 303 8.36 -7.57 3.44
N PRO A 304 7.49 -8.55 3.15
CA PRO A 304 6.11 -8.50 3.62
C PRO A 304 6.06 -8.58 5.15
N LEU A 305 5.19 -7.75 5.74
CA LEU A 305 4.80 -7.85 7.13
C LEU A 305 3.47 -8.61 7.20
N LEU A 306 3.48 -9.81 7.79
CA LEU A 306 2.30 -10.67 7.90
C LEU A 306 1.81 -10.70 9.35
N LEU A 307 0.51 -10.93 9.53
CA LEU A 307 -0.08 -11.11 10.84
C LEU A 307 0.39 -12.44 11.44
N GLU A 308 0.83 -12.43 12.69
CA GLU A 308 1.24 -13.64 13.41
C GLU A 308 0.00 -14.51 13.72
N LEU A 309 -0.39 -15.36 12.76
CA LEU A 309 -1.64 -16.13 12.80
C LEU A 309 -1.67 -17.10 13.98
N THR A 310 -0.52 -17.59 14.42
CA THR A 310 -0.46 -18.54 15.52
C THR A 310 -0.87 -17.91 16.87
N LYS A 311 -0.55 -16.63 17.09
CA LYS A 311 -1.01 -15.88 18.26
C LYS A 311 -2.54 -15.81 18.30
N LEU A 312 -3.17 -15.58 17.14
CA LEU A 312 -4.63 -15.51 17.02
C LEU A 312 -5.31 -16.85 17.31
N ALA A 313 -4.71 -17.95 16.84
CA ALA A 313 -5.23 -19.29 17.11
C ALA A 313 -5.26 -19.60 18.61
N SER A 314 -4.28 -19.11 19.38
CA SER A 314 -4.22 -19.25 20.83
C SER A 314 -5.30 -18.43 21.54
N GLU A 315 -5.56 -17.20 21.08
CA GLU A 315 -6.56 -16.30 21.66
C GLU A 315 -8.00 -16.73 21.36
N ARG A 316 -8.25 -17.37 20.20
CA ARG A 316 -9.57 -17.96 19.91
C ARG A 316 -9.95 -19.05 20.92
N LYS A 317 -8.98 -19.86 21.37
CA LYS A 317 -9.23 -20.89 22.39
C LYS A 317 -9.60 -20.31 23.75
N SER A 318 -9.20 -19.08 24.05
CA SER A 318 -9.52 -18.42 25.33
C SER A 318 -10.89 -17.73 25.35
N GLY A 319 -11.65 -17.77 24.23
CA GLY A 319 -13.01 -17.23 24.16
C GLY A 319 -13.12 -15.72 24.30
N ARG A 320 -12.00 -14.98 24.31
CA ARG A 320 -11.96 -13.52 24.54
C ARG A 320 -11.77 -12.67 23.28
N GLY A 321 -11.65 -13.27 22.10
CA GLY A 321 -11.23 -12.53 20.90
C GLY A 321 -12.37 -11.89 20.12
N ARG A 322 -12.39 -10.55 20.03
CA ARG A 322 -12.79 -9.87 18.77
C ARG A 322 -12.03 -10.55 17.64
N GLY A 323 -12.67 -10.81 16.50
CA GLY A 323 -12.01 -11.44 15.37
C GLY A 323 -10.74 -10.69 15.00
N PHE A 324 -9.59 -11.21 15.41
CA PHE A 324 -8.31 -10.66 15.00
C PHE A 324 -8.15 -10.98 13.52
N GLY A 325 -8.38 -9.96 12.71
CA GLY A 325 -8.03 -9.93 11.31
C GLY A 325 -6.83 -9.02 11.12
N ARG A 326 -6.25 -9.09 9.93
CA ARG A 326 -5.25 -8.12 9.46
C ARG A 326 -5.71 -6.69 9.75
N PRO A 327 -4.83 -5.76 10.19
CA PRO A 327 -5.24 -4.40 10.48
C PRO A 327 -5.83 -3.73 9.22
N MET A 328 -6.90 -2.96 9.38
CA MET A 328 -7.36 -2.04 8.34
C MET A 328 -6.45 -0.81 8.31
N LEU A 329 -6.53 -0.01 7.25
CA LEU A 329 -5.85 1.29 7.18
C LEU A 329 -6.08 2.14 8.44
N GLU A 330 -7.33 2.20 8.92
CA GLU A 330 -7.70 2.96 10.11
C GLU A 330 -7.02 2.42 11.38
N ASP A 331 -6.87 1.09 11.50
CA ASP A 331 -6.17 0.44 12.61
C ASP A 331 -4.66 0.79 12.57
N ILE A 332 -4.06 0.82 11.38
CA ILE A 332 -2.65 1.18 11.18
C ILE A 332 -2.43 2.62 11.61
N LEU A 333 -3.21 3.57 11.08
CA LEU A 333 -3.04 5.00 11.39
C LEU A 333 -3.18 5.28 12.89
N ALA A 334 -4.23 4.74 13.52
CA ALA A 334 -4.41 4.86 14.97
C ALA A 334 -3.21 4.30 15.75
N THR A 335 -2.65 3.18 15.30
CA THR A 335 -1.47 2.58 15.93
C THR A 335 -0.22 3.45 15.78
N LEU A 336 -0.01 4.03 14.59
CA LEU A 336 1.12 4.93 14.34
C LEU A 336 1.04 6.18 15.22
N GLU A 337 -0.15 6.75 15.39
CA GLU A 337 -0.39 7.90 16.28
C GLU A 337 -0.10 7.57 17.75
N VAL A 338 -0.64 6.45 18.25
CA VAL A 338 -0.42 5.99 19.64
C VAL A 338 1.06 5.80 19.93
N ASN A 339 1.81 5.26 18.97
CA ASN A 339 3.25 5.02 19.11
C ASN A 339 4.12 6.23 18.73
N LYS A 340 3.50 7.35 18.32
CA LYS A 340 4.18 8.57 17.86
C LYS A 340 5.18 8.30 16.73
N VAL A 341 4.79 7.42 15.80
CA VAL A 341 5.56 7.10 14.60
C VAL A 341 5.33 8.19 13.56
N LEU A 342 6.42 8.72 13.00
CA LEU A 342 6.36 9.68 11.92
C LEU A 342 5.87 8.97 10.66
N HIS A 343 4.83 9.52 10.03
CA HIS A 343 4.23 8.93 8.85
C HIS A 343 3.64 9.99 7.91
N VAL A 344 3.53 9.65 6.63
CA VAL A 344 2.85 10.45 5.60
C VAL A 344 1.81 9.58 4.94
N VAL A 345 0.64 10.16 4.70
CA VAL A 345 -0.44 9.52 3.95
C VAL A 345 -0.51 10.16 2.56
N THR A 346 -0.29 9.34 1.54
CA THR A 346 -0.45 9.70 0.13
C THR A 346 -1.73 9.05 -0.39
N ASP A 347 -2.77 9.85 -0.58
CA ASP A 347 -4.00 9.40 -1.23
C ASP A 347 -3.96 9.66 -2.74
N GLY A 348 -4.47 8.72 -3.55
CA GLY A 348 -4.63 8.93 -5.01
C GLY A 348 -5.70 9.98 -5.37
N ARG A 349 -5.94 11.00 -4.55
CA ARG A 349 -6.91 12.07 -4.81
C ARG A 349 -6.16 13.40 -4.78
N GLY A 350 -5.88 13.94 -5.98
CA GLY A 350 -5.48 15.33 -6.14
C GLY A 350 -6.65 16.28 -5.93
#